data_AF-A0A0R1RHN3-F1
#
_entry.id   AF-A0A0R1RHN3-F1
#
_cell.length_a   1.000
_cell.length_b   1.000
_cell.length_c   1.000
_cell.angle_alpha   90.00
_cell.angle_beta   90.00
_cell.angle_gamma   90.00
#
_symmetry.space_group_name_H-M   'P 1'
#
loop_
_entity.id
_entity.type
_entity.pdbx_description
1 polymer ?
#
loop_
_entity_poly.entity_id
_entity_poly.type
_entity_poly.pdbx_seq_one_letter_code
_entity_poly.pdbx_strand_id
1 'polypeptide(L)'
;MLLGVLILILSLFGFDFALRVVGAEVHLAWITSMLVQILIMYGFAMCGQLAMGMLVVNVLGCSLFAGVVLGVLLGKLNFPFAGTHLFDLWMIAMGIFMGVVLYNSPLIHYDNYTHWALIVKFMTYADRLPGAHDTLITYTSYPPATALFITRVVKLMGFSAGNMLVA
;
A
#
# COMPACT_ATOMS: atom_id res chain seq x y z
N MET A 1 -11.27 -1.44 11.46
CA MET A 1 -9.81 -1.35 11.68
C MET A 1 -9.12 -2.71 11.55
N LEU A 2 -9.34 -3.68 12.44
CA LEU A 2 -8.63 -4.99 12.40
C LEU A 2 -8.80 -5.75 11.06
N LEU A 3 -10.02 -5.81 10.52
CA LEU A 3 -10.27 -6.43 9.21
C LEU A 3 -9.50 -5.72 8.08
N GLY A 4 -9.44 -4.39 8.11
CA GLY A 4 -8.71 -3.61 7.11
C GLY A 4 -7.20 -3.84 7.16
N VAL A 5 -6.63 -3.94 8.37
CA VAL A 5 -5.22 -4.32 8.57
C VAL A 5 -4.97 -5.72 8.03
N LEU A 6 -5.85 -6.68 8.32
CA LEU A 6 -5.73 -8.04 7.80
C LEU A 6 -5.76 -8.07 6.26
N ILE A 7 -6.71 -7.38 5.63
CA ILE A 7 -6.81 -7.28 4.16
C ILE A 7 -5.53 -6.65 3.58
N LEU A 8 -5.02 -5.59 4.21
CA LEU A 8 -3.79 -4.92 3.75
C LEU A 8 -2.60 -5.87 3.80
N ILE A 9 -2.38 -6.54 4.94
CA ILE A 9 -1.29 -7.50 5.13
C ILE A 9 -1.39 -8.63 4.10
N LEU A 10 -2.55 -9.30 4.02
CA LEU A 10 -2.74 -10.42 3.09
C LEU A 10 -2.54 -9.98 1.65
N SER A 11 -3.04 -8.80 1.28
CA SER A 11 -2.85 -8.28 -0.06
C SER A 11 -1.38 -7.96 -0.37
N LEU A 12 -0.65 -7.32 0.54
CA LEU A 12 0.76 -6.98 0.35
C LEU A 12 1.62 -8.24 0.18
N PHE A 13 1.43 -9.21 1.09
CA PHE A 13 2.11 -10.51 1.02
C PHE A 13 1.70 -11.29 -0.23
N GLY A 14 0.43 -11.24 -0.65
CA GLY A 14 -0.03 -11.96 -1.84
C GLY A 14 0.66 -11.53 -3.12
N PHE A 15 0.81 -10.22 -3.35
CA PHE A 15 1.56 -9.72 -4.51
C PHE A 15 3.05 -10.04 -4.41
N ASP A 16 3.68 -9.86 -3.25
CA ASP A 16 5.09 -10.17 -3.05
C ASP A 16 5.37 -11.67 -3.27
N PHE A 17 4.56 -12.55 -2.69
CA PHE A 17 4.69 -14.00 -2.82
C PHE A 17 4.46 -14.47 -4.25
N ALA A 18 3.44 -13.95 -4.93
CA ALA A 18 3.19 -14.28 -6.33
C ALA A 18 4.36 -13.84 -7.21
N LEU A 19 4.88 -12.62 -7.02
CA LEU A 19 6.03 -12.12 -7.76
C LEU A 19 7.28 -12.99 -7.58
N ARG A 20 7.56 -13.40 -6.33
CA ARG A 20 8.64 -14.34 -6.02
C ARG A 20 8.47 -15.67 -6.73
N VAL A 21 7.27 -16.27 -6.69
CA VAL A 21 6.97 -17.55 -7.35
C VAL A 21 7.14 -17.46 -8.88
N VAL A 22 6.81 -16.32 -9.50
CA VAL A 22 7.03 -16.13 -10.95
C VAL A 22 8.48 -15.75 -11.32
N GLY A 23 9.39 -15.66 -10.34
CA GLY A 23 10.82 -15.47 -10.57
C GLY A 23 11.31 -14.03 -10.41
N ALA A 24 10.55 -13.14 -9.77
CA ALA A 24 11.08 -11.83 -9.37
C ALA A 24 12.20 -12.00 -8.33
N GLU A 25 13.25 -11.19 -8.45
CA GLU A 25 14.37 -11.18 -7.50
C GLU A 25 13.87 -10.92 -6.07
N VAL A 26 14.24 -11.80 -5.13
CA VAL A 26 13.64 -11.82 -3.77
C VAL A 26 13.81 -10.49 -3.03
N HIS A 27 14.95 -9.81 -3.26
CA HIS A 27 15.24 -8.51 -2.66
C HIS A 27 14.47 -7.34 -3.29
N LEU A 28 14.00 -7.49 -4.53
CA LEU A 28 13.22 -6.47 -5.25
C LEU A 28 11.71 -6.74 -5.23
N ALA A 29 11.28 -7.93 -4.82
CA ALA A 29 9.90 -8.37 -4.85
C ALA A 29 8.96 -7.43 -4.07
N TRP A 30 9.40 -6.89 -2.93
CA TRP A 30 8.61 -5.94 -2.14
C TRP A 30 8.35 -4.62 -2.88
N ILE A 31 9.40 -3.98 -3.41
CA ILE A 31 9.27 -2.72 -4.16
C ILE A 31 8.43 -2.94 -5.42
N THR A 32 8.67 -4.05 -6.12
CA THR A 32 7.91 -4.42 -7.32
C THR A 32 6.44 -4.67 -7.00
N SER A 33 6.15 -5.35 -5.87
CA SER A 33 4.79 -5.58 -5.36
C SER A 33 4.06 -4.27 -5.13
N MET A 34 4.68 -3.30 -4.45
CA MET A 34 4.06 -1.99 -4.21
C MET A 34 3.83 -1.23 -5.53
N LEU A 35 4.81 -1.25 -6.43
CA LEU A 35 4.70 -0.61 -7.75
C LEU A 35 3.54 -1.18 -8.56
N VAL A 36 3.42 -2.51 -8.66
CA VAL A 36 2.33 -3.18 -9.40
C VAL A 36 0.97 -2.78 -8.83
N GLN A 37 0.82 -2.78 -7.50
CA GLN A 37 -0.43 -2.37 -6.85
C GLN A 37 -0.78 -0.90 -7.16
N ILE A 38 0.21 0.00 -7.10
CA ILE A 38 0.04 1.41 -7.46
C ILE A 38 -0.37 1.57 -8.92
N LEU A 39 0.28 0.86 -9.85
CA LEU A 39 -0.02 0.96 -11.28
C LEU A 39 -1.44 0.45 -11.60
N ILE A 40 -1.88 -0.63 -10.96
CA ILE A 40 -3.28 -1.10 -11.09
C ILE A 40 -4.23 0.00 -10.59
N MET A 41 -4.05 0.50 -9.37
CA MET A 41 -4.91 1.57 -8.85
C MET A 41 -4.89 2.81 -9.73
N TYR A 42 -3.72 3.22 -10.21
CA TYR A 42 -3.56 4.38 -11.07
C TYR A 42 -4.32 4.21 -12.40
N GLY A 43 -4.22 3.05 -13.04
CA GLY A 43 -4.98 2.76 -14.27
C GLY A 43 -6.49 2.89 -14.08
N PHE A 44 -7.03 2.34 -12.98
CA PHE A 44 -8.43 2.51 -12.63
C PHE A 44 -8.80 3.96 -12.28
N ALA A 45 -7.91 4.66 -11.57
CA ALA A 45 -8.11 6.05 -11.19
C ALA A 45 -8.17 6.98 -12.42
N MET A 46 -7.39 6.69 -13.45
CA MET A 46 -7.43 7.43 -14.72
C MET A 46 -8.77 7.28 -15.44
N CYS A 47 -9.47 6.16 -15.24
CA CYS A 47 -10.81 5.93 -15.75
C CYS A 47 -11.93 6.45 -14.82
N GLY A 48 -11.58 7.17 -13.75
CA GLY A 48 -12.54 7.66 -12.75
C GLY A 48 -13.13 6.55 -11.86
N GLN A 49 -12.45 5.40 -11.73
CA GLN A 49 -12.91 4.21 -11.01
C GLN A 49 -11.99 3.85 -9.84
N LEU A 50 -11.56 4.84 -9.04
CA LEU A 50 -10.55 4.66 -8.00
C LEU A 50 -10.94 3.59 -6.96
N ALA A 51 -12.16 3.62 -6.44
CA ALA A 51 -12.64 2.61 -5.50
C ALA A 51 -12.58 1.19 -6.09
N MET A 52 -12.94 1.04 -7.36
CA MET A 52 -12.87 -0.25 -8.03
C MET A 52 -11.42 -0.72 -8.17
N GLY A 53 -10.49 0.18 -8.50
CA GLY A 53 -9.05 -0.13 -8.52
C GLY A 53 -8.53 -0.63 -7.17
N MET A 54 -8.91 0.04 -6.07
CA MET A 54 -8.55 -0.39 -4.71
C MET A 54 -9.16 -1.75 -4.36
N LEU A 55 -10.43 -1.98 -4.72
CA LEU A 55 -11.11 -3.25 -4.52
C LEU A 55 -10.41 -4.39 -5.28
N VAL A 56 -10.09 -4.18 -6.56
CA VAL A 56 -9.38 -5.15 -7.41
C VAL A 56 -8.04 -5.51 -6.78
N VAL A 57 -7.25 -4.52 -6.34
CA VAL A 57 -5.97 -4.80 -5.69
C VAL A 57 -6.15 -5.59 -4.39
N ASN A 58 -7.11 -5.22 -3.54
CA ASN A 58 -7.38 -5.95 -2.29
C ASN A 58 -7.79 -7.41 -2.54
N VAL A 59 -8.76 -7.62 -3.44
CA VAL A 59 -9.28 -8.95 -3.74
C VAL A 59 -8.21 -9.80 -4.42
N LEU A 60 -7.55 -9.26 -5.46
CA LEU A 60 -6.50 -9.96 -6.18
C LEU A 60 -5.34 -10.32 -5.24
N GLY A 61 -4.88 -9.39 -4.41
CA GLY A 61 -3.81 -9.66 -3.45
C GLY A 61 -4.18 -10.76 -2.46
N CYS A 62 -5.37 -10.70 -1.85
CA CYS A 62 -5.85 -11.77 -0.95
C CYS A 62 -5.97 -13.13 -1.66
N SER A 63 -6.48 -13.15 -2.91
CA SER A 63 -6.58 -14.37 -3.72
C SER A 63 -5.21 -14.93 -4.09
N LEU A 64 -4.24 -14.08 -4.44
CA LEU A 64 -2.86 -14.48 -4.71
C LEU A 64 -2.21 -15.06 -3.46
N PHE A 65 -2.39 -14.44 -2.30
CA PHE A 65 -1.90 -14.97 -1.03
C PHE A 65 -2.45 -16.38 -0.77
N ALA A 66 -3.78 -16.54 -0.82
CA ALA A 66 -4.42 -17.84 -0.62
C ALA A 66 -3.94 -18.87 -1.65
N GLY A 67 -3.84 -18.49 -2.92
CA GLY A 67 -3.40 -19.37 -4.01
C GLY A 67 -1.96 -19.85 -3.84
N VAL A 68 -1.02 -18.96 -3.51
CA VAL A 68 0.38 -19.34 -3.27
C VAL A 68 0.50 -20.20 -2.02
N VAL A 69 -0.12 -19.81 -0.91
CA VAL A 69 -0.08 -20.59 0.33
C VAL A 69 -0.65 -22.00 0.12
N LEU A 70 -1.83 -22.13 -0.51
CA LEU A 70 -2.40 -23.44 -0.82
C LEU A 70 -1.52 -24.23 -1.77
N GLY A 71 -0.94 -23.61 -2.80
CA GLY A 71 -0.03 -24.28 -3.72
C GLY A 71 1.22 -24.83 -3.03
N VAL A 72 1.78 -24.10 -2.07
CA VAL A 72 2.92 -24.56 -1.26
C VAL A 72 2.49 -25.68 -0.30
N LEU A 73 1.37 -25.54 0.42
CA LEU A 73 0.87 -26.56 1.35
C LEU A 73 0.51 -27.88 0.65
N LEU A 74 0.04 -27.81 -0.60
CA LEU A 74 -0.27 -28.98 -1.43
C LEU A 74 0.96 -29.54 -2.14
N GLY A 75 2.16 -29.00 -1.92
CA GLY A 75 3.40 -29.43 -2.57
C GLY A 75 3.45 -29.16 -4.08
N LYS A 76 2.58 -28.27 -4.59
CA LYS A 76 2.49 -27.90 -6.02
C LYS A 76 3.40 -26.74 -6.39
N LEU A 77 3.80 -25.92 -5.42
CA LEU A 77 4.66 -24.75 -5.61
C LEU A 77 5.87 -24.83 -4.68
N ASN A 78 7.03 -24.45 -5.21
CA ASN A 78 8.23 -24.18 -4.40
C ASN A 78 8.30 -22.67 -4.15
N PHE A 79 8.46 -22.28 -2.89
CA PHE A 79 8.55 -20.87 -2.52
C PHE A 79 10.02 -20.44 -2.38
N PRO A 80 10.48 -19.43 -3.14
CA PRO A 80 11.88 -18.98 -3.05
C PRO A 80 12.04 -18.09 -1.82
N PHE A 81 12.52 -18.71 -0.76
CA PHE A 81 12.79 -18.06 0.53
C PHE A 81 14.29 -17.76 0.66
N ALA A 82 14.64 -16.50 0.93
CA ALA A 82 16.03 -16.07 1.08
C ALA A 82 16.62 -16.33 2.49
N GLY A 83 15.84 -16.90 3.41
CA GLY A 83 16.23 -17.08 4.82
C GLY A 83 15.75 -15.93 5.72
N THR A 84 15.92 -16.11 7.03
CA THR A 84 15.76 -15.05 8.03
C THR A 84 17.11 -14.72 8.65
N HIS A 85 17.47 -13.45 8.66
CA HIS A 85 18.67 -12.92 9.30
C HIS A 85 18.33 -12.20 10.61
N LEU A 86 19.27 -12.13 11.55
CA LEU A 86 19.11 -11.36 12.80
C LEU A 86 18.77 -9.88 12.51
N PHE A 87 19.29 -9.35 11.40
CA PHE A 87 18.99 -8.02 10.92
C PHE A 87 17.49 -7.81 10.63
N ASP A 88 16.76 -8.85 10.21
CA ASP A 88 15.32 -8.76 9.92
C ASP A 88 14.52 -8.51 11.21
N LEU A 89 14.90 -9.17 12.30
CA LEU A 89 14.28 -8.96 13.62
C LEU A 89 14.52 -7.53 14.12
N TRP A 90 15.75 -7.03 13.93
CA TRP A 90 16.08 -5.64 14.25
C TRP A 90 15.26 -4.66 13.40
N MET A 91 15.07 -4.96 12.10
CA MET A 91 14.27 -4.13 11.21
C MET A 91 12.79 -4.10 11.58
N ILE A 92 12.22 -5.24 11.98
CA ILE A 92 10.85 -5.30 12.49
C ILE A 92 10.71 -4.46 13.75
N ALA A 93 11.64 -4.59 14.71
CA ALA A 93 11.61 -3.82 15.96
C ALA A 93 11.71 -2.31 15.71
N MET A 94 12.64 -1.88 14.85
CA MET A 94 12.78 -0.47 14.47
C MET A 94 11.57 0.05 13.69
N GLY A 95 11.01 -0.76 12.79
CA GLY A 95 9.80 -0.43 12.04
C GLY A 95 8.59 -0.21 12.96
N ILE A 96 8.40 -1.08 13.96
CA ILE A 96 7.35 -0.92 14.97
C ILE A 96 7.57 0.35 15.78
N PHE A 97 8.79 0.58 16.28
CA PHE A 97 9.12 1.78 17.06
C PHE A 97 8.85 3.06 16.26
N MET A 98 9.35 3.14 15.02
CA MET A 98 9.13 4.28 14.14
C MET A 98 7.64 4.45 13.81
N GLY A 99 6.92 3.36 13.55
CA GLY A 99 5.48 3.37 13.31
C GLY A 99 4.70 3.95 14.50
N VAL A 100 5.06 3.60 15.74
CA VAL A 100 4.44 4.17 16.95
C VAL A 100 4.72 5.67 17.06
N VAL A 101 5.95 6.11 16.80
CA VAL A 101 6.30 7.54 16.82
C VAL A 101 5.51 8.31 15.76
N LEU A 102 5.45 7.79 14.54
CA LEU A 102 4.73 8.40 13.41
C LEU A 102 3.22 8.45 13.66
N TYR A 103 2.65 7.38 14.22
CA TYR A 103 1.22 7.31 14.52
C TYR A 103 0.76 8.41 15.48
N ASN A 104 1.61 8.75 16.46
CA ASN A 104 1.34 9.79 17.46
C ASN A 104 1.81 11.19 17.03
N SER A 105 2.45 11.32 15.86
CA SER A 105 2.94 12.60 15.37
C SER A 105 1.84 13.45 14.73
N PRO A 106 1.82 14.77 14.96
CA PRO A 106 0.86 15.65 14.33
C PRO A 106 1.23 15.92 12.86
N LEU A 107 0.21 16.02 12.00
CA LEU A 107 0.39 16.32 10.57
C LEU A 107 0.31 17.83 10.33
N ILE A 108 1.33 18.55 10.82
CA ILE A 108 1.40 20.02 10.82
C ILE A 108 2.54 20.58 9.99
N HIS A 109 3.48 19.73 9.56
CA HIS A 109 4.64 20.16 8.80
C HIS A 109 4.24 20.48 7.35
N TYR A 110 4.86 21.50 6.77
CA TYR A 110 4.54 21.99 5.42
C TYR A 110 4.62 20.88 4.37
N ASP A 111 5.72 20.11 4.36
CA ASP A 111 5.92 19.02 3.40
C ASP A 111 4.92 17.88 3.60
N ASN A 112 4.58 17.51 4.83
CA ASN A 112 3.61 16.44 5.05
C ASN A 112 2.17 16.88 4.76
N TYR A 113 1.81 18.08 5.21
CA TYR A 113 0.43 18.57 5.15
C TYR A 113 0.06 19.05 3.75
N THR A 114 0.81 19.99 3.19
CA THR A 114 0.39 20.69 1.96
C THR A 114 0.64 19.87 0.69
N HIS A 115 1.49 18.86 0.78
CA HIS A 115 1.98 18.14 -0.39
C HIS A 115 1.16 16.87 -0.66
N TRP A 116 1.36 15.81 0.15
CA TRP A 116 0.72 14.51 -0.10
C TRP A 116 -0.54 14.30 0.74
N ALA A 117 -0.61 14.81 1.97
CA ALA A 117 -1.75 14.55 2.85
C ALA A 117 -3.05 15.21 2.37
N LEU A 118 -2.99 16.40 1.75
CA LEU A 118 -4.15 17.02 1.11
C LEU A 118 -4.67 16.18 -0.07
N ILE A 119 -3.77 15.63 -0.89
CA ILE A 119 -4.14 14.75 -2.01
C ILE A 119 -4.76 13.45 -1.48
N VAL A 120 -4.18 12.85 -0.43
CA VAL A 120 -4.75 11.66 0.24
C VAL A 120 -6.14 11.97 0.78
N LYS A 121 -6.32 13.09 1.48
CA LYS A 121 -7.62 13.55 1.98
C LYS A 121 -8.61 13.68 0.82
N PHE A 122 -8.22 14.38 -0.23
CA PHE A 122 -9.05 14.57 -1.42
C PHE A 122 -9.50 13.23 -2.02
N MET A 123 -8.57 12.33 -2.34
CA MET A 123 -8.88 11.02 -2.94
C MET A 123 -9.69 10.11 -2.01
N THR A 124 -9.53 10.26 -0.69
CA THR A 124 -10.32 9.52 0.30
C THR A 124 -11.80 9.87 0.20
N TYR A 125 -12.14 11.15 0.04
CA TYR A 125 -13.53 11.62 0.03
C TYR A 125 -14.14 11.79 -1.37
N ALA A 126 -13.34 12.17 -2.37
CA ALA A 126 -13.80 12.42 -3.73
C ALA A 126 -13.74 11.18 -4.64
N ASP A 127 -13.01 10.14 -4.23
CA ASP A 127 -12.81 8.88 -4.98
C ASP A 127 -12.34 9.05 -6.43
N ARG A 128 -11.53 10.06 -6.68
CA ARG A 128 -10.90 10.31 -7.99
C ARG A 128 -9.57 11.02 -7.82
N LEU A 129 -8.74 11.01 -8.85
CA LEU A 129 -7.56 11.86 -8.91
C LEU A 129 -7.96 13.35 -8.91
N PRO A 130 -7.14 14.23 -8.29
CA PRO A 130 -7.33 15.66 -8.41
C PRO A 130 -7.10 16.10 -9.86
N GLY A 131 -7.90 17.04 -10.33
CA GLY A 131 -7.79 17.69 -11.63
C GLY A 131 -7.47 19.18 -11.48
N ALA A 132 -7.25 19.87 -12.60
CA ALA A 132 -6.86 21.28 -12.63
C ALA A 132 -7.87 22.25 -11.97
N HIS A 133 -9.12 21.82 -11.80
CA HIS A 133 -10.18 22.62 -11.17
C HIS A 133 -10.22 22.47 -9.64
N ASP A 134 -9.47 21.52 -9.07
CA ASP A 134 -9.45 21.27 -7.62
C ASP A 134 -8.47 22.23 -6.92
N THR A 135 -8.92 23.46 -6.68
CA THR A 135 -8.08 24.57 -6.15
C THR A 135 -7.49 24.33 -4.77
N LEU A 136 -8.01 23.34 -4.02
CA LEU A 136 -7.43 22.89 -2.75
C LEU A 136 -6.06 22.22 -2.94
N ILE A 137 -5.81 21.63 -4.12
CA ILE A 137 -4.58 20.91 -4.44
C ILE A 137 -3.68 21.84 -5.23
N THR A 138 -2.69 22.42 -4.55
CA THR A 138 -1.77 23.41 -5.14
C THR A 138 -0.54 22.79 -5.80
N TYR A 139 -0.21 21.54 -5.46
CA TYR A 139 0.92 20.80 -6.04
C TYR A 139 0.46 19.79 -7.08
N THR A 140 0.34 20.23 -8.33
CA THR A 140 -0.14 19.39 -9.44
C THR A 140 0.95 18.60 -10.16
N SER A 141 2.23 18.91 -9.90
CA SER A 141 3.37 18.27 -10.55
C SER A 141 3.88 17.03 -9.81
N TYR A 142 3.33 16.73 -8.63
CA TYR A 142 3.80 15.60 -7.83
C TYR A 142 3.10 14.30 -8.24
N PRO A 143 3.86 13.22 -8.52
CA PRO A 143 3.25 11.95 -8.88
C PRO A 143 2.32 11.44 -7.75
N PRO A 144 1.07 11.05 -8.05
CA PRO A 144 0.12 10.61 -7.02
C PRO A 144 0.41 9.20 -6.50
N ALA A 145 1.52 8.57 -6.89
CA ALA A 145 1.84 7.16 -6.61
C ALA A 145 1.75 6.83 -5.11
N THR A 146 2.53 7.51 -4.28
CA THR A 146 2.52 7.30 -2.82
C THR A 146 1.17 7.72 -2.22
N ALA A 147 0.57 8.81 -2.69
CA ALA A 147 -0.73 9.26 -2.21
C ALA A 147 -1.85 8.24 -2.51
N LEU A 148 -1.82 7.55 -3.65
CA LEU A 148 -2.76 6.47 -4.00
C LEU A 148 -2.62 5.29 -3.04
N PHE A 149 -1.38 4.89 -2.75
CA PHE A 149 -1.10 3.84 -1.78
C PHE A 149 -1.62 4.20 -0.39
N ILE A 150 -1.27 5.39 0.11
CA ILE A 150 -1.74 5.87 1.42
C ILE A 150 -3.27 5.97 1.45
N THR A 151 -3.90 6.46 0.37
CA THR A 151 -5.37 6.54 0.28
C THR A 151 -6.03 5.18 0.45
N ARG A 152 -5.46 4.14 -0.16
CA ARG A 152 -5.94 2.76 0.02
C ARG A 152 -5.77 2.30 1.48
N VAL A 153 -4.63 2.57 2.10
CA VAL A 153 -4.36 2.22 3.51
C VAL A 153 -5.39 2.89 4.43
N VAL A 154 -5.59 4.20 4.32
CA VAL A 154 -6.53 4.92 5.20
C VAL A 154 -8.00 4.58 4.94
N LYS A 155 -8.39 4.17 3.73
CA LYS A 155 -9.75 3.65 3.48
C LYS A 155 -10.01 2.31 4.16
N LEU A 156 -8.97 1.49 4.36
CA LEU A 156 -9.08 0.21 5.09
C LEU A 156 -8.99 0.39 6.61
N MET A 157 -8.07 1.25 7.07
CA MET A 157 -7.73 1.40 8.49
C MET A 157 -8.51 2.51 9.19
N GLY A 158 -9.10 3.45 8.45
CA GLY A 158 -9.76 4.65 8.93
C GLY A 158 -8.95 5.91 8.64
N PHE A 159 -9.61 7.01 8.29
CA PHE A 159 -8.92 8.26 7.97
C PHE A 159 -8.44 8.97 9.25
N SER A 160 -7.12 9.07 9.43
CA SER A 160 -6.48 9.82 10.52
C SER A 160 -5.07 10.28 10.13
N ALA A 161 -4.53 11.28 10.83
CA ALA A 161 -3.14 11.70 10.68
C ALA A 161 -2.15 10.54 10.92
N GLY A 162 -2.35 9.78 11.99
CA GLY A 162 -1.49 8.66 12.33
C GLY A 162 -1.50 7.55 11.26
N ASN A 163 -2.67 7.18 10.74
CA ASN A 163 -2.75 6.16 9.68
C ASN A 163 -2.13 6.64 8.37
N MET A 164 -2.20 7.93 8.07
CA MET A 164 -1.53 8.53 6.91
C MET A 164 -0.01 8.48 7.04
N LEU A 165 0.54 8.73 8.24
CA LEU A 165 1.98 8.78 8.49
C LEU A 165 2.62 7.38 8.59
N VAL A 166 1.86 6.36 9.01
CA VAL A 166 2.35 4.98 9.15
C VAL A 166 2.28 4.18 7.85
N ALA A 167 1.41 4.58 6.92
CA ALA A 167 1.18 3.92 5.64
C ALA A 167 2.44 3.90 4.75
#